data_AF-A0A3A9UMF4-F1
#
_entry.id   AF-A0A3A9UMF4-F1
#
_cell.length_a   1.000
_cell.length_b   1.000
_cell.length_c   1.000
_cell.angle_alpha   90.00
_cell.angle_beta   90.00
_cell.angle_gamma   90.00
#
_symmetry.space_group_name_H-M   'P 1'
#
loop_
_entity.id
_entity.type
_entity.pdbx_description
1 polymer ?
#
loop_
_entity_poly.entity_id
_entity_poly.type
_entity_poly.pdbx_seq_one_letter_code
_entity_poly.pdbx_strand_id
1 'polypeptide(L)'
;MKYILKMSFSLFLILIINGCGNVEKKEQEPVEKETAIIHREFGKWKTENNSLGVELNTKKFNNWIDLVERAGKIICNDSIPKITLRTSNEIRTIYFHNPCWENDSYKIIKLKNVIEIHNDTIFKHPKNTFPIDSLESVLKKDITNNGINPILSENSKKLVISISYDKQNEFNKLLENLDKLTDQYYGITNNTDIKIWLTDKEFLIPLPTTVQKIN
;
A
#
# COMPACT_ATOMS: atom_id res chain seq x y z
N MET A 1 -26.48 23.67 69.06
CA MET A 1 -25.52 24.30 68.12
C MET A 1 -24.32 24.80 68.93
N LYS A 2 -23.22 24.03 68.94
CA LYS A 2 -21.89 24.41 69.44
C LYS A 2 -20.87 23.36 68.94
N TYR A 3 -19.69 23.86 68.62
CA TYR A 3 -18.63 23.31 67.80
C TYR A 3 -17.55 22.51 68.59
N ILE A 4 -16.74 21.75 67.84
CA ILE A 4 -15.31 21.37 68.07
C ILE A 4 -15.00 20.27 69.11
N LEU A 5 -14.33 19.18 68.69
CA LEU A 5 -12.89 18.93 68.98
C LEU A 5 -12.27 17.78 68.15
N LYS A 6 -11.04 18.04 67.73
CA LYS A 6 -10.06 17.30 66.92
C LYS A 6 -9.41 16.09 67.63
N MET A 7 -8.93 15.16 66.79
CA MET A 7 -7.68 14.36 66.87
C MET A 7 -7.52 13.27 67.95
N SER A 8 -7.22 12.04 67.51
CA SER A 8 -5.82 11.55 67.55
C SER A 8 -5.65 10.26 66.74
N PHE A 9 -4.75 10.31 65.76
CA PHE A 9 -4.03 9.17 65.20
C PHE A 9 -3.22 8.50 66.31
N SER A 10 -3.13 7.16 66.33
CA SER A 10 -1.86 6.41 66.31
C SER A 10 -2.08 4.95 66.75
N LEU A 11 -1.31 4.05 66.12
CA LEU A 11 -1.06 2.65 66.47
C LEU A 11 -2.21 1.66 66.37
N PHE A 12 -2.27 0.93 65.26
CA PHE A 12 -2.22 -0.54 65.26
C PHE A 12 -1.79 -1.03 63.87
N LEU A 13 -0.49 -0.81 63.60
CA LEU A 13 0.27 -1.74 62.77
C LEU A 13 0.44 -3.01 63.62
N ILE A 14 0.46 -4.18 62.98
CA ILE A 14 0.74 -5.54 63.48
C ILE A 14 -0.52 -6.44 63.49
N LEU A 15 -0.38 -7.56 62.78
CA LEU A 15 -1.20 -8.79 62.78
C LEU A 15 -2.12 -9.03 61.58
N ILE A 16 -1.57 -9.15 60.37
CA ILE A 16 -2.04 -10.20 59.44
C ILE A 16 -0.82 -10.85 58.77
N ILE A 17 -0.17 -11.76 59.50
CA ILE A 17 0.65 -12.82 58.92
C ILE A 17 0.02 -14.14 59.39
N ASN A 18 -0.17 -15.06 58.46
CA ASN A 18 -0.58 -16.47 58.59
C ASN A 18 -2.07 -16.79 58.45
N GLY A 19 -2.51 -16.86 57.19
CA GLY A 19 -3.54 -17.78 56.74
C GLY A 19 -3.06 -18.49 55.46
N CYS A 20 -2.16 -19.47 55.62
CA CYS A 20 -1.73 -20.35 54.54
C CYS A 20 -2.87 -21.33 54.23
N GLY A 21 -3.38 -21.33 53.00
CA GLY A 21 -4.44 -22.22 52.55
C GLY A 21 -4.28 -22.53 51.07
N ASN A 22 -3.55 -23.61 50.80
CA ASN A 22 -3.54 -24.46 49.61
C ASN A 22 -3.58 -23.80 48.22
N VAL A 23 -2.45 -23.97 47.53
CA VAL A 23 -2.27 -23.81 46.09
C VAL A 23 -3.20 -24.77 45.35
N GLU A 24 -4.36 -24.27 44.90
CA GLU A 24 -5.02 -24.82 43.73
C GLU A 24 -4.40 -24.17 42.49
N LYS A 25 -3.68 -24.97 41.71
CA LYS A 25 -3.29 -24.62 40.35
C LYS A 25 -4.58 -24.44 39.54
N LYS A 26 -5.12 -23.23 39.52
CA LYS A 26 -6.01 -22.83 38.43
C LYS A 26 -5.17 -22.93 37.17
N GLU A 27 -5.56 -23.87 36.31
CA GLU A 27 -5.16 -23.88 34.91
C GLU A 27 -5.25 -22.43 34.42
N GLN A 28 -4.11 -21.86 34.05
CA GLN A 28 -4.09 -20.60 33.34
C GLN A 28 -4.81 -20.90 32.04
N GLU A 29 -6.07 -20.45 31.94
CA GLU A 29 -6.70 -20.21 30.65
C GLU A 29 -5.65 -19.50 29.79
N PRO A 30 -5.43 -19.94 28.54
CA PRO A 30 -4.47 -19.30 27.67
C PRO A 30 -4.90 -17.84 27.56
N VAL A 31 -4.09 -16.94 28.13
CA VAL A 31 -4.21 -15.51 27.92
C VAL A 31 -4.09 -15.32 26.42
N GLU A 32 -5.24 -15.18 25.76
CA GLU A 32 -5.34 -14.88 24.35
C GLU A 32 -4.58 -13.56 24.18
N LYS A 33 -3.37 -13.62 23.65
CA LYS A 33 -2.61 -12.43 23.28
C LYS A 33 -3.49 -11.70 22.28
N GLU A 34 -4.13 -10.61 22.70
CA GLU A 34 -4.71 -9.64 21.77
C GLU A 34 -3.58 -9.18 20.84
N THR A 35 -3.49 -9.82 19.68
CA THR A 35 -2.58 -9.39 18.62
C THR A 35 -3.14 -8.08 18.10
N ALA A 36 -2.52 -6.96 18.51
CA ALA A 36 -2.88 -5.65 18.01
C ALA A 36 -2.87 -5.67 16.47
N ILE A 37 -4.01 -5.33 15.86
CA ILE A 37 -4.13 -5.25 14.40
C ILE A 37 -3.28 -4.07 13.92
N ILE A 38 -2.33 -4.34 13.03
CA ILE A 38 -1.45 -3.31 12.46
C ILE A 38 -2.20 -2.63 11.30
N HIS A 39 -2.18 -1.30 11.27
CA HIS A 39 -2.73 -0.54 10.15
C HIS A 39 -1.60 0.09 9.34
N ARG A 40 -1.56 -0.16 8.02
CA ARG A 40 -0.60 0.46 7.11
C ARG A 40 -1.30 1.11 5.93
N GLU A 41 -0.86 2.32 5.59
CA GLU A 41 -1.34 3.07 4.43
C GLU A 41 -0.20 3.23 3.42
N PHE A 42 -0.36 2.64 2.25
CA PHE A 42 0.57 2.69 1.12
C PHE A 42 0.08 3.68 0.07
N GLY A 43 1.00 4.51 -0.41
CA GLY A 43 0.71 5.53 -1.40
C GLY A 43 -0.12 6.69 -0.85
N LYS A 44 -0.28 6.89 0.45
CA LYS A 44 -0.98 8.08 0.94
C LYS A 44 -0.03 9.28 1.01
N TRP A 45 -0.28 10.35 0.27
CA TRP A 45 0.58 11.54 0.36
C TRP A 45 0.15 12.45 1.51
N LYS A 46 1.12 12.96 2.26
CA LYS A 46 0.88 13.82 3.44
C LYS A 46 0.15 15.13 3.11
N THR A 47 0.17 15.56 1.86
CA THR A 47 -0.47 16.79 1.37
C THR A 47 -1.95 16.60 1.01
N GLU A 48 -2.46 15.37 1.00
CA GLU A 48 -3.81 15.03 0.53
C GLU A 48 -4.84 14.92 1.66
N ASN A 49 -4.62 15.58 2.80
CA ASN A 49 -5.53 15.51 3.96
C ASN A 49 -6.99 15.87 3.65
N ASN A 50 -7.25 16.59 2.54
CA ASN A 50 -8.59 16.98 2.12
C ASN A 50 -9.23 16.02 1.09
N SER A 51 -8.47 15.11 0.49
CA SER A 51 -9.00 14.21 -0.54
C SER A 51 -9.62 12.97 0.08
N LEU A 52 -10.84 12.64 -0.34
CA LEU A 52 -11.57 11.48 0.16
C LEU A 52 -11.02 10.20 -0.49
N GLY A 53 -10.54 9.27 0.33
CA GLY A 53 -10.19 7.93 -0.13
C GLY A 53 -11.44 7.11 -0.48
N VAL A 54 -11.63 6.77 -1.75
CA VAL A 54 -12.80 6.04 -2.27
C VAL A 54 -12.44 4.58 -2.55
N GLU A 55 -13.13 3.65 -1.89
CA GLU A 55 -12.87 2.22 -2.04
C GLU A 55 -13.26 1.68 -3.42
N LEU A 56 -12.32 1.03 -4.09
CA LEU A 56 -12.54 0.21 -5.28
C LEU A 56 -12.87 -1.22 -4.85
N ASN A 57 -14.16 -1.54 -4.74
CA ASN A 57 -14.59 -2.90 -4.46
C ASN A 57 -14.44 -3.78 -5.72
N THR A 58 -13.33 -4.50 -5.80
CA THR A 58 -12.96 -5.34 -6.97
C THR A 58 -14.05 -6.35 -7.36
N LYS A 59 -14.88 -6.81 -6.42
CA LYS A 59 -15.98 -7.75 -6.68
C LYS A 59 -17.16 -7.15 -7.46
N LYS A 60 -17.19 -5.82 -7.64
CA LYS A 60 -18.26 -5.11 -8.38
C LYS A 60 -17.94 -4.93 -9.86
N PHE A 61 -16.77 -5.35 -10.31
CA PHE A 61 -16.31 -5.16 -11.68
C PHE A 61 -16.18 -6.51 -12.37
N ASN A 62 -16.64 -6.59 -13.61
CA ASN A 62 -16.55 -7.82 -14.41
C ASN A 62 -15.27 -7.89 -15.22
N ASN A 63 -14.60 -6.75 -15.42
CA ASN A 63 -13.38 -6.68 -16.21
C ASN A 63 -12.43 -5.59 -15.67
N TRP A 64 -11.17 -5.71 -16.05
CA TRP A 64 -10.10 -4.80 -15.62
C TRP A 64 -10.32 -3.35 -16.07
N ILE A 65 -10.87 -3.16 -17.28
CA ILE A 65 -11.07 -1.83 -17.85
C ILE A 65 -12.10 -1.04 -17.03
N ASP A 66 -13.21 -1.65 -16.63
CA ASP A 66 -14.22 -0.99 -15.79
C ASP A 66 -13.63 -0.51 -14.46
N LEU A 67 -12.73 -1.30 -13.86
CA LEU A 67 -12.02 -0.95 -12.62
C LEU A 67 -11.09 0.26 -12.85
N VAL A 68 -10.30 0.25 -13.93
CA VAL A 68 -9.40 1.34 -14.31
C VAL A 68 -10.18 2.63 -14.60
N GLU A 69 -11.27 2.54 -15.36
CA GLU A 69 -12.14 3.69 -15.64
C GLU A 69 -12.74 4.27 -14.36
N ARG A 70 -13.19 3.40 -13.44
CA ARG A 70 -13.70 3.85 -12.14
C ARG A 70 -12.61 4.57 -11.34
N ALA A 71 -11.39 4.04 -11.31
CA ALA A 71 -10.26 4.69 -10.65
C ALA A 71 -9.99 6.09 -11.26
N GLY A 72 -9.98 6.19 -12.60
CA GLY A 72 -9.83 7.47 -13.30
C GLY A 72 -10.91 8.48 -12.94
N LYS A 73 -12.19 8.07 -12.95
CA LYS A 73 -13.32 8.92 -12.54
C LYS A 73 -13.22 9.41 -11.10
N ILE A 74 -12.66 8.61 -10.18
CA ILE A 74 -12.47 9.03 -8.79
C ILE A 74 -11.44 10.17 -8.73
N ILE A 75 -10.32 10.03 -9.44
CA ILE A 75 -9.22 11.01 -9.41
C ILE A 75 -9.59 12.32 -10.09
N CYS A 76 -10.31 12.26 -11.21
CA CYS A 76 -10.80 13.47 -11.87
C CYS A 76 -11.86 14.24 -11.04
N ASN A 77 -12.35 13.66 -9.93
CA ASN A 77 -13.27 14.30 -8.99
C ASN A 77 -12.61 14.55 -7.61
N ASP A 78 -11.33 14.94 -7.60
CA ASP A 78 -10.54 15.33 -6.41
C ASP A 78 -10.51 14.30 -5.27
N SER A 79 -10.73 13.01 -5.60
CA SER A 79 -10.76 11.89 -4.66
C SER A 79 -9.64 10.89 -5.00
N ILE A 80 -9.26 10.04 -4.05
CA ILE A 80 -8.18 9.06 -4.30
C ILE A 80 -8.74 7.64 -4.25
N PRO A 81 -8.65 6.86 -5.33
CA PRO A 81 -9.06 5.48 -5.32
C PRO A 81 -8.15 4.65 -4.43
N LYS A 82 -8.73 3.71 -3.69
CA LYS A 82 -7.99 2.82 -2.81
C LYS A 82 -8.54 1.40 -2.80
N ILE A 83 -7.70 0.44 -2.45
CA ILE A 83 -8.08 -0.94 -2.13
C ILE A 83 -7.60 -1.25 -0.70
N THR A 84 -8.46 -1.86 0.09
CA THR A 84 -8.13 -2.32 1.44
C THR A 84 -7.97 -3.84 1.48
N LEU A 85 -6.78 -4.32 1.80
CA LEU A 85 -6.48 -5.72 2.11
C LEU A 85 -6.61 -5.96 3.62
N ARG A 86 -7.14 -7.11 4.01
CA ARG A 86 -7.31 -7.49 5.42
C ARG A 86 -6.79 -8.91 5.65
N THR A 87 -5.89 -9.04 6.61
CA THR A 87 -5.46 -10.32 7.19
C THR A 87 -5.92 -10.38 8.64
N SER A 88 -5.60 -11.46 9.37
CA SER A 88 -5.92 -11.55 10.80
C SER A 88 -5.21 -10.49 11.64
N ASN A 89 -4.02 -10.04 11.20
CA ASN A 89 -3.11 -9.23 12.01
C ASN A 89 -2.81 -7.86 11.38
N GLU A 90 -3.24 -7.61 10.14
CA GLU A 90 -2.96 -6.37 9.42
C GLU A 90 -4.14 -5.91 8.56
N ILE A 91 -4.40 -4.60 8.58
CA ILE A 91 -5.23 -3.89 7.61
C ILE A 91 -4.31 -3.00 6.77
N ARG A 92 -4.24 -3.31 5.48
CA ARG A 92 -3.40 -2.58 4.52
C ARG A 92 -4.27 -1.82 3.54
N THR A 93 -4.17 -0.50 3.55
CA THR A 93 -4.87 0.37 2.60
C THR A 93 -3.89 0.86 1.55
N ILE A 94 -4.20 0.65 0.28
CA ILE A 94 -3.34 0.98 -0.85
C ILE A 94 -4.05 2.04 -1.69
N TYR A 95 -3.45 3.24 -1.77
CA TYR A 95 -3.95 4.37 -2.53
C TYR A 95 -3.30 4.40 -3.92
N PHE A 96 -4.12 4.59 -4.96
CA PHE A 96 -3.64 4.63 -6.34
C PHE A 96 -3.51 6.07 -6.84
N HIS A 97 -2.41 6.31 -7.53
CA HIS A 97 -1.95 7.62 -8.00
C HIS A 97 -2.15 7.80 -9.49
N ASN A 98 -3.15 7.14 -10.08
CA ASN A 98 -3.42 7.31 -11.50
C ASN A 98 -3.54 8.82 -11.80
N PRO A 99 -3.04 9.33 -12.92
CA PRO A 99 -3.37 10.67 -13.32
C PRO A 99 -4.83 10.73 -13.80
N CYS A 100 -5.41 11.93 -13.78
CA CYS A 100 -6.68 12.16 -14.49
C CYS A 100 -6.40 12.08 -16.00
N TRP A 101 -6.87 11.00 -16.62
CA TRP A 101 -6.53 10.62 -17.99
C TRP A 101 -7.08 11.60 -19.05
N GLU A 102 -8.09 12.40 -18.72
CA GLU A 102 -8.68 13.41 -19.61
C GLU A 102 -7.70 14.53 -20.02
N ASN A 103 -6.61 14.71 -19.26
CA ASN A 103 -5.68 15.83 -19.41
C ASN A 103 -4.31 15.47 -19.99
N ASP A 104 -4.12 14.30 -20.61
CA ASP A 104 -2.84 13.88 -21.22
C ASP A 104 -1.62 13.87 -20.26
N SER A 105 -1.84 14.02 -18.96
CA SER A 105 -0.81 14.28 -17.95
C SER A 105 0.19 13.13 -17.75
N TYR A 106 -0.13 11.94 -18.28
CA TYR A 106 0.75 10.79 -18.33
C TYR A 106 1.96 10.93 -19.25
N LYS A 107 1.88 11.79 -20.27
CA LYS A 107 2.94 12.00 -21.29
C LYS A 107 4.26 12.50 -20.70
N ILE A 108 4.29 12.84 -19.41
CA ILE A 108 5.43 13.43 -18.70
C ILE A 108 6.35 12.35 -18.07
N ILE A 109 5.90 11.10 -17.92
CA ILE A 109 6.73 10.07 -17.24
C ILE A 109 7.76 9.46 -18.18
N LYS A 110 9.02 9.48 -17.74
CA LYS A 110 10.11 8.74 -18.41
C LYS A 110 9.94 7.24 -18.18
N LEU A 111 9.84 6.45 -19.25
CA LEU A 111 9.64 4.99 -19.19
C LEU A 111 10.69 4.25 -18.33
N LYS A 112 11.93 4.75 -18.26
CA LYS A 112 12.97 4.20 -17.36
C LYS A 112 12.62 4.28 -15.88
N ASN A 113 11.68 5.14 -15.48
CA ASN A 113 11.20 5.26 -14.10
C ASN A 113 9.95 4.40 -13.85
N VAL A 114 9.51 3.61 -14.83
CA VAL A 114 8.34 2.74 -14.70
C VAL A 114 8.81 1.29 -14.54
N ILE A 115 8.18 0.58 -13.62
CA ILE A 115 8.14 -0.89 -13.60
C ILE A 115 6.70 -1.26 -13.92
N GLU A 116 6.47 -1.99 -14.99
CA GLU A 116 5.14 -2.47 -15.33
C GLU A 116 4.98 -3.92 -14.83
N ILE A 117 3.81 -4.23 -14.27
CA ILE A 117 3.37 -5.56 -13.89
C ILE A 117 2.12 -5.83 -14.71
N HIS A 118 2.24 -6.66 -15.75
CA HIS A 118 1.12 -7.09 -16.57
C HIS A 118 0.80 -8.54 -16.26
N ASN A 119 -0.39 -8.80 -15.70
CA ASN A 119 -0.72 -10.07 -15.05
C ASN A 119 0.33 -10.42 -13.97
N ASP A 120 1.18 -11.41 -14.24
CA ASP A 120 2.30 -11.85 -13.37
C ASP A 120 3.67 -11.70 -14.05
N THR A 121 3.75 -10.81 -15.04
CA THR A 121 4.98 -10.55 -15.77
C THR A 121 5.40 -9.11 -15.54
N ILE A 122 6.65 -8.94 -15.14
CA ILE A 122 7.26 -7.65 -14.92
C ILE A 122 7.93 -7.21 -16.22
N PHE A 123 7.61 -6.00 -16.68
CA PHE A 123 8.24 -5.36 -17.82
C PHE A 123 9.04 -4.16 -17.36
N LYS A 124 10.26 -4.07 -17.89
CA LYS A 124 11.18 -2.96 -17.64
C LYS A 124 11.77 -2.48 -18.96
N HIS A 125 11.50 -1.22 -19.30
CA HIS A 125 12.09 -0.57 -20.47
C HIS A 125 13.64 -0.62 -20.42
N PRO A 126 14.35 -0.87 -21.54
CA PRO A 126 13.83 -0.93 -22.90
C PRO A 126 13.10 -2.23 -23.29
N LYS A 127 13.55 -3.42 -22.88
CA LYS A 127 12.94 -4.71 -23.30
C LYS A 127 13.21 -5.87 -22.32
N ASN A 128 13.36 -5.58 -21.04
CA ASN A 128 13.59 -6.63 -20.05
C ASN A 128 12.24 -7.14 -19.53
N THR A 129 12.11 -8.46 -19.49
CA THR A 129 10.92 -9.15 -18.96
C THR A 129 11.36 -10.08 -17.85
N PHE A 130 10.65 -10.06 -16.73
CA PHE A 130 10.94 -10.90 -15.57
C PHE A 130 9.65 -11.55 -15.05
N PRO A 131 9.72 -12.75 -14.47
CA PRO A 131 8.58 -13.32 -13.75
C PRO A 131 8.29 -12.52 -12.48
N ILE A 132 7.04 -12.54 -12.00
CA ILE A 132 6.64 -11.85 -10.76
C ILE A 132 7.47 -12.26 -9.53
N ASP A 133 8.09 -13.43 -9.52
CA ASP A 133 8.98 -13.86 -8.42
C ASP A 133 10.28 -13.07 -8.36
N SER A 134 10.66 -12.40 -9.43
CA SER A 134 11.81 -11.49 -9.45
C SER A 134 11.48 -10.09 -8.92
N LEU A 135 10.25 -9.82 -8.47
CA LEU A 135 9.77 -8.47 -8.13
C LEU A 135 10.67 -7.75 -7.12
N GLU A 136 11.07 -8.40 -6.02
CA GLU A 136 11.95 -7.81 -5.02
C GLU A 136 13.29 -7.37 -5.63
N SER A 137 13.90 -8.23 -6.46
CA SER A 137 15.19 -7.93 -7.08
C SER A 137 15.10 -6.77 -8.09
N VAL A 138 13.97 -6.66 -8.82
CA VAL A 138 13.72 -5.58 -9.76
C VAL A 138 13.48 -4.28 -9.01
N LEU A 139 12.59 -4.29 -8.01
CA LEU A 139 12.33 -3.14 -7.13
C LEU A 139 13.62 -2.62 -6.51
N LYS A 140 14.44 -3.50 -5.92
CA LYS A 140 15.68 -3.12 -5.26
C LYS A 140 16.63 -2.41 -6.22
N LYS A 141 16.83 -2.93 -7.43
CA LYS A 141 17.68 -2.30 -8.45
C LYS A 141 17.23 -0.88 -8.79
N ASP A 142 15.93 -0.67 -9.01
CA ASP A 142 15.39 0.64 -9.36
C ASP A 142 15.39 1.63 -8.18
N ILE A 143 15.03 1.16 -6.99
CA ILE A 143 14.96 1.98 -5.77
C ILE A 143 16.35 2.47 -5.35
N THR A 144 17.36 1.61 -5.41
CA THR A 144 18.72 1.96 -4.96
C THR A 144 19.58 2.60 -6.05
N ASN A 145 19.06 2.75 -7.28
CA ASN A 145 19.85 3.22 -8.42
C ASN A 145 20.38 4.65 -8.23
N ASN A 146 19.57 5.57 -7.68
CA ASN A 146 19.92 6.97 -7.46
C ASN A 146 20.59 7.67 -8.67
N GLY A 147 20.20 7.29 -9.89
CA GLY A 147 20.69 7.90 -11.13
C GLY A 147 22.01 7.34 -11.67
N ILE A 148 22.59 6.31 -11.03
CA ILE A 148 23.86 5.70 -11.45
C ILE A 148 23.71 5.00 -12.81
N ASN A 149 22.73 4.10 -12.91
CA ASN A 149 22.42 3.41 -14.15
C ASN A 149 21.36 4.21 -14.93
N PRO A 150 21.67 4.69 -16.15
CA PRO A 150 20.77 5.52 -16.93
C PRO A 150 19.51 4.80 -17.43
N ILE A 151 19.48 3.45 -17.44
CA ILE A 151 18.32 2.66 -17.87
C ILE A 151 17.36 2.29 -16.72
N LEU A 152 17.73 2.57 -15.47
CA LEU A 152 16.90 2.34 -14.29
C LEU A 152 16.29 3.66 -13.79
N SER A 153 15.39 3.56 -12.80
CA SER A 153 14.76 4.73 -12.20
C SER A 153 15.78 5.71 -11.64
N GLU A 154 15.55 7.01 -11.85
CA GLU A 154 16.44 8.06 -11.36
C GLU A 154 16.52 8.08 -9.83
N ASN A 155 15.44 7.73 -9.13
CA ASN A 155 15.39 7.51 -7.68
C ASN A 155 14.03 6.89 -7.29
N SER A 156 13.90 6.49 -6.03
CA SER A 156 12.65 5.91 -5.49
C SER A 156 11.43 6.82 -5.60
N LYS A 157 11.57 8.15 -5.43
CA LYS A 157 10.45 9.11 -5.52
C LYS A 157 9.89 9.27 -6.94
N LYS A 158 10.73 9.01 -7.95
CA LYS A 158 10.34 9.05 -9.36
C LYS A 158 9.80 7.71 -9.87
N LEU A 159 10.05 6.62 -9.14
CA LEU A 159 9.59 5.29 -9.50
C LEU A 159 8.06 5.22 -9.52
N VAL A 160 7.51 4.66 -10.58
CA VAL A 160 6.08 4.39 -10.73
C VAL A 160 5.91 2.90 -11.02
N ILE A 161 4.99 2.26 -10.30
CA ILE A 161 4.58 0.89 -10.58
C ILE A 161 3.28 0.95 -11.37
N SER A 162 3.30 0.46 -12.62
CA SER A 162 2.11 0.34 -13.45
C SER A 162 1.60 -1.08 -13.37
N ILE A 163 0.34 -1.28 -13.02
CA ILE A 163 -0.29 -2.60 -12.98
C ILE A 163 -1.33 -2.64 -14.09
N SER A 164 -1.35 -3.73 -14.86
CA SER A 164 -2.35 -3.97 -15.91
C SER A 164 -2.72 -5.45 -15.99
N TYR A 165 -3.92 -5.76 -16.48
CA TYR A 165 -4.36 -7.13 -16.70
C TYR A 165 -4.98 -7.28 -18.08
N ASP A 166 -4.82 -8.45 -18.69
CA ASP A 166 -5.58 -8.83 -19.88
C ASP A 166 -6.99 -9.30 -19.52
N LYS A 167 -7.84 -9.46 -20.55
CA LYS A 167 -9.21 -9.94 -20.40
C LYS A 167 -9.26 -11.39 -19.91
N GLN A 168 -8.23 -12.20 -20.14
CA GLN A 168 -8.22 -13.63 -19.82
C GLN A 168 -7.95 -13.89 -18.33
N ASN A 169 -7.15 -13.05 -17.68
CA ASN A 169 -6.84 -13.17 -16.26
C ASN A 169 -7.90 -12.56 -15.33
N GLU A 170 -8.84 -11.79 -15.88
CA GLU A 170 -9.92 -11.10 -15.14
C GLU A 170 -9.42 -10.43 -13.85
N PHE A 171 -8.20 -9.90 -13.85
CA PHE A 171 -7.54 -9.28 -12.68
C PHE A 171 -7.62 -10.09 -11.36
N ASN A 172 -7.83 -11.41 -11.44
CA ASN A 172 -8.05 -12.27 -10.26
C ASN A 172 -6.86 -12.25 -9.28
N LYS A 173 -5.66 -12.00 -9.80
CA LYS A 173 -4.41 -11.89 -9.03
C LYS A 173 -4.09 -10.48 -8.54
N LEU A 174 -4.97 -9.50 -8.76
CA LEU A 174 -4.73 -8.11 -8.36
C LEU A 174 -4.41 -8.00 -6.87
N LEU A 175 -5.23 -8.60 -6.01
CA LEU A 175 -5.04 -8.49 -4.57
C LEU A 175 -3.74 -9.18 -4.10
N GLU A 176 -3.41 -10.34 -4.67
CA GLU A 176 -2.16 -11.07 -4.41
C GLU A 176 -0.94 -10.26 -4.87
N ASN A 177 -0.98 -9.69 -6.07
CA ASN A 177 0.12 -8.89 -6.62
C ASN A 177 0.29 -7.57 -5.85
N LEU A 178 -0.79 -6.95 -5.37
CA LEU A 178 -0.73 -5.78 -4.50
C LEU A 178 -0.13 -6.11 -3.12
N ASP A 179 -0.51 -7.25 -2.55
CA ASP A 179 0.04 -7.75 -1.29
C ASP A 179 1.56 -7.94 -1.41
N LYS A 180 2.00 -8.74 -2.38
CA LYS A 180 3.41 -9.00 -2.69
C LYS A 180 4.19 -7.71 -2.96
N LEU A 181 3.65 -6.81 -3.77
CA LEU A 181 4.28 -5.54 -4.12
C LEU A 181 4.51 -4.65 -2.90
N THR A 182 3.48 -4.48 -2.07
CA THR A 182 3.56 -3.59 -0.91
C THR A 182 4.47 -4.15 0.18
N ASP A 183 4.45 -5.47 0.41
CA ASP A 183 5.34 -6.12 1.35
C ASP A 183 6.80 -6.05 0.92
N GLN A 184 7.11 -6.37 -0.34
CA GLN A 184 8.47 -6.30 -0.85
C GLN A 184 8.99 -4.86 -0.89
N TYR A 185 8.15 -3.90 -1.30
CA TYR A 185 8.51 -2.49 -1.26
C TYR A 185 8.83 -2.02 0.15
N TYR A 186 7.99 -2.36 1.12
CA TYR A 186 8.21 -2.01 2.52
C TYR A 186 9.47 -2.68 3.08
N GLY A 187 9.71 -3.95 2.75
CA GLY A 187 10.92 -4.66 3.15
C GLY A 187 12.21 -4.03 2.62
N ILE A 188 12.18 -3.44 1.42
CA ILE A 188 13.33 -2.75 0.81
C ILE A 188 13.53 -1.34 1.39
N THR A 189 12.44 -0.59 1.59
CA THR A 189 12.49 0.86 1.84
C THR A 189 12.22 1.27 3.29
N ASN A 190 11.57 0.39 4.07
CA ASN A 190 10.92 0.72 5.33
C ASN A 190 9.99 1.95 5.24
N ASN A 191 9.40 2.18 4.06
CA ASN A 191 8.52 3.30 3.76
C ASN A 191 7.29 2.82 2.99
N THR A 192 6.25 3.65 2.96
CA THR A 192 4.97 3.34 2.32
C THR A 192 4.61 4.33 1.22
N ASP A 193 5.55 5.18 0.77
CA ASP A 193 5.35 6.22 -0.25
C ASP A 193 5.39 5.70 -1.71
N ILE A 194 5.00 4.44 -1.91
CA ILE A 194 4.90 3.81 -3.23
C ILE A 194 3.89 4.53 -4.13
N LYS A 195 4.23 4.71 -5.42
CA LYS A 195 3.31 5.23 -6.44
C LYS A 195 2.86 4.11 -7.35
N ILE A 196 1.57 3.79 -7.29
CA ILE A 196 0.97 2.70 -8.07
C ILE A 196 -0.10 3.27 -9.00
N TRP A 197 -0.05 2.89 -10.27
CA TRP A 197 -1.02 3.21 -11.29
C TRP A 197 -1.73 1.95 -11.76
N LEU A 198 -3.06 2.01 -11.88
CA LEU A 198 -3.85 1.00 -12.58
C LEU A 198 -3.99 1.44 -14.05
N THR A 199 -3.42 0.71 -15.00
CA THR A 199 -3.41 1.11 -16.42
C THR A 199 -3.98 0.03 -17.32
N ASP A 200 -4.44 0.42 -18.51
CA ASP A 200 -4.57 -0.53 -19.61
C ASP A 200 -3.20 -0.82 -20.26
N LYS A 201 -3.13 -1.86 -21.11
CA LYS A 201 -1.90 -2.32 -21.78
C LYS A 201 -1.37 -1.32 -22.82
N GLU A 202 -2.26 -0.51 -23.40
CA GLU A 202 -1.92 0.38 -24.52
C GLU A 202 -1.26 1.68 -24.03
N PHE A 203 -1.33 1.93 -22.72
CA PHE A 203 -0.94 3.18 -22.10
C PHE A 203 0.55 3.54 -22.17
N LEU A 204 1.45 2.55 -22.13
CA LEU A 204 2.90 2.76 -22.11
C LEU A 204 3.58 2.53 -23.47
N ILE A 205 2.80 2.25 -24.52
CA ILE A 205 3.34 2.16 -25.88
C ILE A 205 3.67 3.59 -26.34
N PRO A 206 4.95 3.92 -26.61
CA PRO A 206 5.27 5.23 -27.17
C PRO A 206 4.52 5.38 -28.49
N LEU A 207 3.77 6.49 -28.67
CA LEU A 207 3.15 6.77 -29.96
C LEU A 207 4.23 6.69 -31.05
N PRO A 208 3.94 6.03 -32.19
CA PRO A 208 4.86 6.09 -33.32
C PRO A 208 5.10 7.57 -33.62
N THR A 209 6.37 7.98 -33.59
CA THR A 209 6.78 9.31 -34.04
C THR A 209 6.25 9.49 -35.44
N THR A 210 5.15 10.22 -35.59
CA THR A 210 4.70 10.73 -36.88
C THR A 210 5.81 11.66 -37.31
N VAL A 211 6.70 11.15 -38.17
CA VAL A 211 7.62 11.97 -38.93
C VAL A 211 6.73 12.94 -39.68
N GLN A 212 6.60 14.16 -39.17
CA GLN A 212 6.03 15.26 -39.93
C GLN A 212 6.93 15.41 -41.15
N LYS A 213 6.51 14.83 -42.28
CA LYS A 213 7.03 15.21 -43.58
C LYS A 213 6.59 16.65 -43.77
N ILE A 214 7.52 17.56 -43.50
CA ILE A 214 7.42 18.95 -43.90
C ILE A 214 7.43 18.93 -45.44
N ASN A 215 6.29 19.28 -46.04
CA ASN A 215 6.20 19.63 -47.45
C ASN A 215 6.62 21.10 -47.62
#